data_AF-A0A9X7L0H0-F1
#
_entry.id   AF-A0A9X7L0H0-F1
#
_cell.length_a   1.000
_cell.length_b   1.000
_cell.length_c   1.000
_cell.angle_alpha   90.00
_cell.angle_beta   90.00
_cell.angle_gamma   90.00
#
_symmetry.space_group_name_H-M   'P 1'
#
loop_
_entity.id
_entity.type
_entity.pdbx_description
1 polymer ?
#
loop_
_entity_poly.entity_id
_entity_poly.type
_entity_poly.pdbx_seq_one_letter_code
_entity_poly.pdbx_strand_id
1 'polypeptide(L)' 'MNARKHALTWVVETLMLFIIYSLVCYIMPDVLLYHLYTRHFGFVTELEWSESYTLLLFIFSFLLNAVLIYLWALRK' A
#
# COMPACT_ATOMS: atom_id res chain seq x y z
N MET A 1 23.51 13.45 -13.44
CA MET A 1 23.42 12.12 -12.80
C MET A 1 23.50 11.07 -13.91
N ASN A 2 24.30 10.00 -13.76
CA ASN A 2 24.48 9.00 -14.82
C ASN A 2 23.18 8.18 -15.02
N ALA A 3 22.74 7.92 -16.25
CA ALA A 3 21.44 7.30 -16.56
C ALA A 3 21.23 5.95 -15.83
N ARG A 4 22.31 5.17 -15.69
CA ARG A 4 22.31 3.91 -14.93
C ARG A 4 21.95 4.09 -13.45
N LYS A 5 22.43 5.17 -12.82
CA LYS A 5 22.12 5.46 -11.41
C LYS A 5 20.65 5.85 -11.24
N HIS A 6 20.08 6.56 -12.22
CA HIS A 6 18.67 6.94 -12.19
C HIS A 6 17.76 5.72 -12.36
N ALA A 7 18.06 4.85 -13.32
CA ALA A 7 17.33 3.59 -13.51
C ALA A 7 17.37 2.69 -12.26
N LEU A 8 18.53 2.55 -11.62
CA LEU A 8 18.67 1.78 -10.38
C LEU A 8 17.85 2.38 -9.23
N THR A 9 17.82 3.70 -9.11
CA THR A 9 17.03 4.37 -8.06
C THR A 9 15.54 4.07 -8.25
N TRP A 10 15.06 4.16 -9.49
CA TRP A 10 13.66 3.89 -9.82
C TRP A 10 13.26 2.43 -9.55
N VAL A 11 14.15 1.47 -9.85
CA VAL A 11 13.93 0.05 -9.54
C VAL A 11 13.83 -0.17 -8.03
N VAL A 12 14.71 0.45 -7.24
CA VAL A 12 14.68 0.34 -5.77
C VAL A 12 13.41 0.97 -5.19
N GLU A 13 13.02 2.16 -5.67
CA GLU A 13 11.79 2.85 -5.25
C GLU A 13 10.52 2.05 -5.59
N THR A 14 10.54 1.33 -6.72
CA THR A 14 9.44 0.42 -7.09
C THR A 14 9.45 -0.84 -6.23
N LEU A 15 10.63 -1.39 -5.92
CA LEU A 15 10.77 -2.57 -5.06
C LEU A 15 10.34 -2.28 -3.61
N MET A 16 10.53 -1.04 -3.16
CA MET A 16 10.06 -0.55 -1.87
C MET A 16 8.54 -0.66 -1.71
N LEU A 17 7.77 -0.45 -2.79
CA LEU A 17 6.31 -0.61 -2.78
C LEU A 17 5.90 -2.04 -2.39
N PHE A 18 6.60 -3.06 -2.88
CA PHE A 18 6.30 -4.46 -2.55
C PHE A 18 6.49 -4.75 -1.07
N ILE A 19 7.55 -4.20 -0.48
CA ILE A 19 7.84 -4.34 0.95
C ILE A 19 6.77 -3.64 1.78
N ILE A 20 6.45 -2.39 1.42
CA ILE A 20 5.41 -1.59 2.10
C ILE A 20 4.06 -2.31 2.03
N TYR A 21 3.65 -2.73 0.84
CA TYR A 21 2.38 -3.42 0.64
C TYR A 21 2.29 -4.71 1.46
N SER A 22 3.37 -5.51 1.46
CA SER A 22 3.42 -6.74 2.24
C SER A 22 3.31 -6.48 3.74
N LEU A 23 3.99 -5.45 4.26
CA LEU A 23 3.89 -5.05 5.66
C LEU A 23 2.50 -4.54 6.02
N VAL A 24 1.90 -3.71 5.17
CA VAL A 24 0.54 -3.19 5.34
C VAL A 24 -0.48 -4.34 5.40
N CYS A 25 -0.39 -5.30 4.48
CA CYS A 25 -1.24 -6.49 4.49
C CYS A 25 -1.04 -7.35 5.74
N TYR A 26 0.20 -7.47 6.24
CA TYR A 26 0.49 -8.24 7.45
C TYR A 26 -0.06 -7.59 8.73
N ILE A 27 0.03 -6.27 8.82
CA ILE A 27 -0.33 -5.52 10.04
C ILE A 27 -1.84 -5.21 10.10
N MET A 28 -2.49 -4.99 8.96
CA MET A 28 -3.88 -4.52 8.95
C MET A 28 -4.87 -5.64 9.31
N PRO A 29 -5.77 -5.41 10.29
CA PRO A 29 -6.66 -6.44 10.82
C PRO A 29 -7.92 -6.58 9.95
N ASP A 30 -7.82 -7.39 8.90
CA ASP A 30 -8.88 -7.64 7.91
C ASP A 30 -10.24 -7.99 8.55
N VAL A 31 -10.29 -9.04 9.37
CA VAL A 31 -11.52 -9.54 10.01
C VAL A 31 -12.18 -8.49 10.91
N LEU A 32 -11.37 -7.71 11.63
CA LEU A 32 -11.88 -6.63 12.49
C LEU A 32 -12.55 -5.54 11.65
N LEU A 33 -11.89 -5.15 10.56
CA LEU A 33 -12.40 -4.12 9.64
C LEU A 33 -13.66 -4.59 8.92
N TYR A 34 -13.73 -5.86 8.54
CA TYR A 34 -14.93 -6.47 7.96
C TYR A 34 -16.13 -6.37 8.90
N HIS A 35 -15.97 -6.75 10.16
CA HIS A 35 -17.04 -6.65 11.15
C HIS A 35 -17.46 -5.20 11.45
N LEU A 36 -16.50 -4.27 11.48
CA LEU A 36 -16.79 -2.85 11.64
C LEU A 36 -17.60 -2.31 10.46
N TYR A 37 -17.21 -2.65 9.23
CA TYR A 37 -17.89 -2.22 8.02
C TYR A 37 -19.30 -2.77 7.95
N THR A 38 -19.45 -4.09 8.12
CA THR A 38 -20.76 -4.76 8.04
C THR A 38 -21.75 -4.28 9.10
N ARG A 39 -21.25 -3.86 10.28
CA ARG A 39 -22.06 -3.26 11.33
C ARG A 39 -22.63 -1.88 10.98
N HIS A 40 -21.93 -1.09 10.16
CA HIS A 40 -22.33 0.30 9.83
C HIS A 40 -23.01 0.44 8.47
N PHE A 41 -22.58 -0.34 7.48
CA PHE A 41 -22.98 -0.18 6.08
C PHE A 41 -23.84 -1.35 5.55
N GLY A 42 -24.00 -2.42 6.33
CA GLY A 42 -24.79 -3.59 5.95
C GLY A 42 -23.93 -4.74 5.42
N PHE A 43 -24.60 -5.83 5.01
CA PHE A 43 -23.92 -7.04 4.58
C PHE A 43 -23.19 -6.84 3.24
N VAL A 44 -21.92 -7.25 3.20
CA VAL A 44 -21.12 -7.37 1.97
C VAL A 44 -20.51 -8.76 1.96
N THR A 45 -20.40 -9.36 0.77
CA THR A 45 -19.84 -10.71 0.65
C THR A 45 -18.35 -10.69 1.00
N GLU A 46 -17.83 -11.80 1.53
CA GLU A 46 -16.40 -11.92 1.87
C GLU A 46 -15.51 -11.70 0.64
N LEU A 47 -15.97 -12.12 -0.54
CA LEU A 47 -15.25 -11.91 -1.81
C LEU A 47 -15.16 -10.43 -2.18
N GLU A 48 -16.29 -9.73 -2.22
CA GLU A 48 -16.33 -8.29 -2.55
C GLU A 48 -15.56 -7.46 -1.52
N TRP A 49 -15.63 -7.86 -0.24
CA TRP A 49 -14.83 -7.27 0.81
C TRP A 49 -13.35 -7.45 0.54
N SER A 50 -12.89 -8.69 0.30
CA SER A 50 -11.49 -9.00 0.06
C SER A 50 -10.94 -8.23 -1.14
N GLU A 51 -11.69 -8.15 -2.24
CA GLU A 51 -11.28 -7.38 -3.42
C GLU A 51 -11.15 -5.89 -3.11
N SER A 52 -12.17 -5.31 -2.47
CA SER A 52 -12.18 -3.89 -2.11
C SER A 52 -11.09 -3.55 -1.09
N TYR A 53 -10.91 -4.42 -0.10
CA TYR A 53 -9.93 -4.26 0.98
C TYR A 53 -8.50 -4.34 0.43
N THR A 54 -8.17 -5.34 -0.36
CA THR A 54 -6.83 -5.46 -0.97
C THR A 54 -6.52 -4.29 -1.91
N LEU A 55 -7.51 -3.81 -2.68
CA LEU A 55 -7.38 -2.60 -3.49
C LEU A 55 -7.07 -1.36 -2.62
N LEU A 56 -7.81 -1.17 -1.53
CA LEU A 56 -7.59 -0.06 -0.60
C LEU A 56 -6.20 -0.12 0.06
N LEU A 57 -5.75 -1.31 0.48
CA LEU A 57 -4.41 -1.50 1.03
C LEU A 57 -3.33 -1.20 -0.01
N PHE A 58 -3.56 -1.56 -1.28
CA PHE A 58 -2.63 -1.25 -2.36
C PHE A 58 -2.54 0.26 -2.62
N ILE A 59 -3.68 0.95 -2.71
CA ILE A 59 -3.73 2.42 -2.87
C ILE A 59 -3.03 3.10 -1.69
N PHE A 60 -3.33 2.68 -0.46
CA PHE A 60 -2.68 3.21 0.73
C PHE A 60 -1.16 3.01 0.70
N SER A 61 -0.71 1.82 0.32
CA SER A 61 0.71 1.47 0.21
C SER A 61 1.41 2.28 -0.88
N PHE A 62 0.73 2.52 -2.00
CA PHE A 62 1.22 3.37 -3.08
C PHE A 62 1.41 4.82 -2.63
N LEU A 63 0.42 5.38 -1.92
CA LEU A 63 0.52 6.73 -1.36
C LEU A 63 1.64 6.84 -0.34
N LEU A 64 1.78 5.84 0.55
CA LEU A 64 2.87 5.80 1.53
C LEU A 64 4.23 5.74 0.83
N ASN A 65 4.38 4.91 -0.22
CA ASN A 65 5.60 4.82 -1.01
C ASN A 65 5.94 6.15 -1.67
N ALA A 66 4.95 6.83 -2.28
CA ALA A 66 5.14 8.14 -2.89
C ALA A 66 5.59 9.20 -1.87
N VAL A 67 5.00 9.20 -0.66
CA VAL A 67 5.42 10.08 0.43
C VAL A 67 6.86 9.80 0.87
N LEU A 68 7.24 8.53 0.99
CA LEU A 68 8.62 8.15 1.38
C LEU A 68 9.65 8.56 0.33
N ILE A 69 9.34 8.37 -0.97
CA ILE A 69 10.17 8.85 -2.08
C ILE A 69 10.31 10.36 -2.02
N TYR A 70 9.21 11.09 -1.80
CA TYR A 70 9.21 12.54 -1.69
C TYR A 70 10.08 13.03 -0.52
N LEU A 71 9.92 12.45 0.67
CA LEU A 71 10.73 12.79 1.85
C LEU A 71 12.22 12.46 1.64
N TRP A 72 12.52 11.35 0.95
CA TRP A 72 13.88 10.98 0.60
C TRP A 72 14.50 11.97 -0.40
N ALA A 73 13.73 12.42 -1.38
CA ALA A 73 14.16 13.44 -2.34
C ALA A 73 14.42 14.79 -1.66
N LEU A 74 13.61 15.19 -0.66
CA LEU A 74 13.82 16.42 0.11
C LEU A 74 15.05 16.40 1.01
N ARG A 75 15.49 15.23 1.47
CA ARG A 75 16.72 15.09 2.28
C ARG A 75 18.01 15.16 1.46
N LYS A 76 17.91 15.06 0.14
CA LYS A 76 19.04 14.98 -0.79
C LYS A 76 19.38 16.34 -1.37
#